data_AF-A0A4Y2EU00-F1
#
_entry.id   AF-A0A4Y2EU00-F1
#
_cell.length_a   1.000
_cell.length_b   1.000
_cell.length_c   1.000
_cell.angle_alpha   90.00
_cell.angle_beta   90.00
_cell.angle_gamma   90.00
#
_symmetry.space_group_name_H-M   'P 1'
#
loop_
_entity.id
_entity.type
_entity.pdbx_description
1 polymer ?
#
loop_
_entity_poly.entity_id
_entity_poly.type
_entity_poly.pdbx_seq_one_letter_code
_entity_poly.pdbx_strand_id
1 'polypeptide(L)'
;MKDPFIKCKLAFVRSLSLQCETFLTNFQSEKVCVPYLYAELSQLLGGTIKKFVKPEKVVEHSALLKLDLNSKDSLLEAKNIDIDFGAKKCLKDLKIADKTKLFFSGLSENFAEFGSKNY
;
A
#
# COMPACT_ATOMS: atom_id res chain seq x y z
N MET A 1 -12.27 13.10 19.68
CA MET A 1 -13.11 12.72 18.51
C MET A 1 -12.60 11.37 18.00
N LYS A 2 -13.45 10.35 17.80
CA LYS A 2 -13.01 9.06 17.24
C LYS A 2 -12.76 9.23 15.74
N ASP A 3 -11.62 8.76 15.24
CA ASP A 3 -11.26 8.81 13.82
C ASP A 3 -12.37 8.15 12.97
N PRO A 4 -13.08 8.90 12.10
CA PRO A 4 -14.18 8.37 11.30
C PRO A 4 -13.70 7.32 10.29
N PHE A 5 -12.41 7.30 9.95
CA PHE A 5 -11.84 6.38 8.97
C PHE A 5 -11.20 5.14 9.58
N ILE A 6 -11.23 4.96 10.91
CA ILE A 6 -10.49 3.88 11.58
C ILE A 6 -10.81 2.50 11.00
N LYS A 7 -12.06 2.23 10.65
CA LYS A 7 -12.48 0.97 10.00
C LYS A 7 -11.86 0.79 8.62
N CYS A 8 -11.79 1.86 7.82
CA CYS A 8 -11.16 1.85 6.51
C CYS A 8 -9.65 1.63 6.62
N LYS A 9 -8.98 2.32 7.55
CA LYS A 9 -7.53 2.14 7.82
C LYS A 9 -7.22 0.70 8.22
N LEU A 10 -7.99 0.14 9.16
CA LEU A 10 -7.82 -1.25 9.61
C LEU A 10 -8.08 -2.25 8.48
N ALA A 11 -9.09 -2.03 7.65
CA ALA A 11 -9.37 -2.89 6.50
C ALA A 11 -8.23 -2.84 5.47
N PHE A 12 -7.65 -1.67 5.24
CA PHE A 12 -6.50 -1.50 4.36
C PHE A 12 -5.23 -2.17 4.91
N VAL A 13 -4.90 -1.92 6.18
CA VAL A 13 -3.75 -2.56 6.85
C VAL A 13 -3.91 -4.08 6.85
N ARG A 14 -5.09 -4.59 7.17
CA ARG A 14 -5.39 -6.03 7.11
C ARG A 14 -5.12 -6.58 5.71
N SER A 15 -5.53 -5.88 4.66
CA SER A 15 -5.28 -6.30 3.29
C SER A 15 -3.79 -6.41 2.97
N LEU A 16 -2.99 -5.41 3.38
CA LEU A 16 -1.53 -5.46 3.24
C LEU A 16 -0.92 -6.63 4.04
N SER A 17 -1.38 -6.85 5.27
CA SER A 17 -0.92 -7.98 6.10
C SER A 17 -1.22 -9.34 5.47
N LEU A 18 -2.41 -9.51 4.87
CA LEU A 18 -2.77 -10.75 4.15
C LEU A 18 -1.87 -11.02 2.95
N GLN A 19 -1.38 -9.98 2.26
CA GLN A 19 -0.42 -10.17 1.16
C GLN A 19 0.92 -10.69 1.67
N CYS A 20 1.36 -10.20 2.84
CA CYS A 20 2.56 -10.71 3.48
C CYS A 20 2.39 -12.15 4.01
N GLU A 21 1.18 -12.56 4.39
CA GLU A 21 0.94 -13.88 4.99
C GLU A 21 1.35 -15.04 4.08
N THR A 22 1.03 -14.99 2.78
CA THR A 22 1.44 -16.03 1.82
C THR A 22 2.96 -16.14 1.72
N PHE A 23 3.64 -14.99 1.62
CA PHE A 23 5.10 -14.93 1.61
C PHE A 23 5.67 -15.51 2.91
N LEU A 24 5.23 -15.03 4.06
CA LEU A 24 5.70 -15.48 5.36
C LEU A 24 5.45 -16.98 5.56
N THR A 25 4.28 -17.50 5.17
CA THR A 25 3.95 -18.93 5.26
C THR A 25 4.93 -19.79 4.47
N ASN A 26 5.32 -19.36 3.26
CA ASN A 26 6.28 -20.10 2.46
C ASN A 26 7.69 -20.04 3.08
N PHE A 27 8.14 -18.87 3.53
CA PHE A 27 9.51 -18.65 4.00
C PHE A 27 9.76 -18.92 5.50
N GLN A 28 8.70 -19.09 6.30
CA GLN A 28 8.76 -19.47 7.71
C GLN A 28 8.33 -20.93 7.95
N SER A 29 8.12 -21.70 6.87
CA SER A 29 7.87 -23.14 6.94
C SER A 29 9.16 -23.94 6.79
N GLU A 30 9.10 -25.26 7.01
CA GLU A 30 10.22 -26.18 6.80
C GLU A 30 10.59 -26.40 5.31
N LYS A 31 9.99 -25.64 4.39
CA LYS A 31 10.26 -25.72 2.95
C LYS A 31 11.56 -24.99 2.61
N VAL A 32 12.35 -25.57 1.71
CA VAL A 32 13.56 -24.92 1.16
C VAL A 32 13.14 -23.89 0.10
N CYS A 33 12.64 -22.74 0.56
CA CYS A 33 12.18 -21.65 -0.31
C CYS A 33 13.27 -20.62 -0.63
N VAL A 34 14.44 -20.68 0.02
CA VAL A 34 15.57 -19.72 -0.13
C VAL A 34 15.91 -19.38 -1.59
N PRO A 35 15.98 -20.33 -2.55
CA PRO A 35 16.28 -20.00 -3.94
C PRO A 35 15.27 -19.03 -4.59
N TYR A 36 14.04 -18.98 -4.08
CA TYR A 36 12.96 -18.14 -4.59
C TYR A 36 12.78 -16.83 -3.82
N LEU A 37 13.58 -16.59 -2.77
CA LEU A 37 13.44 -15.43 -1.87
C LEU A 37 13.40 -14.12 -2.63
N TYR A 38 14.34 -13.94 -3.56
CA TYR A 38 14.42 -12.72 -4.36
C TYR A 38 13.16 -12.51 -5.21
N ALA A 39 12.68 -13.55 -5.89
CA ALA A 39 11.54 -13.45 -6.80
C ALA A 39 10.23 -13.19 -6.04
N GLU A 40 10.00 -13.93 -4.97
CA GLU A 40 8.80 -13.82 -4.12
C GLU A 40 8.74 -12.47 -3.41
N LEU A 41 9.86 -11.99 -2.86
CA LEU A 41 9.94 -10.68 -2.21
C LEU A 41 9.74 -9.54 -3.22
N SER A 42 10.37 -9.68 -4.39
CA SER A 42 10.22 -8.76 -5.52
C SER A 42 8.77 -8.65 -6.00
N GLN A 43 8.04 -9.78 -6.04
CA GLN A 43 6.63 -9.83 -6.40
C GLN A 43 5.75 -9.20 -5.32
N LEU A 44 5.98 -9.52 -4.04
CA LEU A 44 5.26 -8.94 -2.91
C LEU A 44 5.40 -7.40 -2.87
N LEU A 45 6.63 -6.91 -2.94
CA LEU A 45 6.92 -5.47 -2.94
C LEU A 45 6.37 -4.78 -4.18
N GLY A 46 6.56 -5.38 -5.36
CA GLY A 46 6.03 -4.83 -6.61
C GLY A 46 4.50 -4.76 -6.62
N GLY A 47 3.81 -5.78 -6.10
CA GLY A 47 2.36 -5.77 -5.95
C GLY A 47 1.86 -4.71 -4.97
N THR A 48 2.59 -4.50 -3.87
CA THR A 48 2.26 -3.49 -2.86
C THR A 48 2.47 -2.06 -3.39
N ILE A 49 3.61 -1.80 -4.03
CA ILE A 49 3.99 -0.46 -4.51
C ILE A 49 3.09 0.03 -5.65
N LYS A 50 2.64 -0.86 -6.53
CA LYS A 50 1.72 -0.53 -7.64
C LYS A 50 0.39 0.08 -7.18
N LYS A 51 0.01 -0.09 -5.90
CA LYS A 51 -1.19 0.53 -5.33
C LYS A 51 -1.07 2.04 -5.16
N PHE A 52 0.16 2.55 -5.11
CA PHE A 52 0.46 3.95 -4.80
C PHE A 52 1.27 4.64 -5.89
N VAL A 53 1.97 3.89 -6.75
CA VAL A 53 2.96 4.41 -7.68
C VAL A 53 2.53 4.14 -9.10
N LYS A 54 2.79 5.10 -10.00
CA LYS A 54 2.42 4.99 -11.40
C LYS A 54 3.13 3.78 -12.05
N PRO A 55 2.44 2.94 -12.84
CA PRO A 55 3.01 1.71 -13.38
C PRO A 55 4.32 1.90 -14.16
N GLU A 56 4.45 3.02 -14.88
CA GLU A 56 5.65 3.40 -15.64
C GLU A 56 6.90 3.66 -14.78
N LYS A 57 6.74 3.76 -13.45
CA LYS A 57 7.85 3.90 -12.50
C LYS A 57 8.24 2.57 -11.85
N VAL A 58 7.46 1.50 -12.06
CA VAL A 58 7.67 0.16 -11.47
C VAL A 58 8.15 -0.86 -12.52
N VAL A 59 8.74 -0.39 -13.62
CA VAL A 59 9.03 -1.18 -14.83
C VAL A 59 10.13 -2.24 -14.61
N GLU A 60 10.99 -2.09 -13.61
CA GLU A 60 12.02 -3.08 -13.26
C GLU A 60 12.16 -3.27 -11.75
N HIS A 61 12.52 -4.48 -11.29
CA HIS A 61 12.77 -4.77 -9.87
C HIS A 61 13.89 -3.91 -9.26
N SER A 62 14.87 -3.51 -10.07
CA SER A 62 15.94 -2.56 -9.70
C SER A 62 15.42 -1.14 -9.48
N ALA A 63 14.29 -0.78 -10.10
CA ALA A 63 13.69 0.55 -10.02
C ALA A 63 13.08 0.81 -8.64
N LEU A 64 12.71 -0.24 -7.88
CA LEU A 64 12.17 -0.09 -6.53
C LEU A 64 13.16 0.61 -5.58
N LEU A 65 14.46 0.36 -5.72
CA LEU A 65 15.50 0.98 -4.90
C LEU A 65 15.75 2.46 -5.24
N LYS A 66 15.37 2.88 -6.45
CA LYS A 66 15.55 4.25 -6.96
C LYS A 66 14.25 5.06 -6.95
N LEU A 67 13.18 4.48 -6.42
CA LEU A 67 11.86 5.07 -6.44
C LEU A 67 11.77 6.17 -5.38
N ASP A 68 11.65 7.41 -5.84
CA ASP A 68 11.35 8.53 -4.96
C ASP A 68 9.84 8.58 -4.68
N LEU A 69 9.47 8.18 -3.46
CA LEU A 69 8.10 8.20 -2.95
C LEU A 69 7.65 9.59 -2.49
N ASN A 70 8.55 10.58 -2.43
CA ASN A 70 8.20 11.97 -2.12
C ASN A 70 7.86 12.76 -3.39
N SER A 71 8.27 12.27 -4.56
CA SER A 71 7.93 12.89 -5.83
C SER A 71 6.49 12.59 -6.22
N LYS A 72 5.68 13.65 -6.36
CA LYS A 72 4.31 13.57 -6.90
C LYS A 72 4.27 12.99 -8.31
N ASP A 73 5.37 13.09 -9.07
CA ASP A 73 5.44 12.51 -10.41
C ASP A 73 5.51 10.98 -10.37
N SER A 74 5.96 10.41 -9.25
CA SER A 74 6.01 8.96 -9.03
C SER A 74 4.68 8.39 -8.53
N LEU A 75 3.89 9.17 -7.81
CA LEU A 75 2.69 8.70 -7.12
C LEU A 75 1.43 8.77 -7.99
N LEU A 76 0.51 7.85 -7.74
CA LEU A 76 -0.86 7.92 -8.24
C LEU A 76 -1.60 9.07 -7.55
N GLU A 77 -2.46 9.75 -8.30
CA GLU A 77 -3.42 10.68 -7.68
C GLU A 77 -4.29 9.93 -6.67
N ALA A 78 -4.65 10.59 -5.56
CA ALA A 78 -5.47 10.02 -4.49
C ALA A 78 -6.70 9.22 -4.99
N LYS A 79 -7.38 9.70 -6.04
CA LYS A 79 -8.56 9.02 -6.62
C LYS A 79 -8.27 7.67 -7.28
N ASN A 80 -7.02 7.45 -7.70
CA ASN A 80 -6.55 6.28 -8.44
C ASN A 80 -5.88 5.23 -7.54
N ILE A 81 -5.69 5.54 -6.24
CA ILE A 81 -5.03 4.65 -5.31
C ILE A 81 -5.90 3.43 -5.02
N ASP A 82 -5.30 2.26 -5.12
CA ASP A 82 -6.00 1.02 -4.82
C ASP A 82 -5.94 0.69 -3.33
N ILE A 83 -6.98 1.11 -2.61
CA ILE A 83 -7.18 0.80 -1.18
C ILE A 83 -7.79 -0.59 -0.93
N ASP A 84 -7.85 -1.45 -1.95
CA ASP A 84 -8.50 -2.76 -1.95
C ASP A 84 -10.00 -2.74 -1.66
N PHE A 85 -10.66 -3.88 -1.91
CA PHE A 85 -12.10 -4.05 -1.75
C PHE A 85 -12.59 -3.79 -0.31
N GLY A 86 -11.84 -4.26 0.69
CA GLY A 86 -12.21 -4.12 2.10
C GLY A 86 -12.34 -2.67 2.53
N ALA A 87 -11.34 -1.83 2.24
CA ALA A 87 -11.40 -0.42 2.59
C ALA A 87 -12.38 0.35 1.70
N LYS A 88 -12.48 0.02 0.39
CA LYS A 88 -13.51 0.58 -0.52
C LYS A 88 -14.92 0.38 0.02
N LYS A 89 -15.22 -0.82 0.56
CA LYS A 89 -16.52 -1.12 1.17
C LYS A 89 -16.77 -0.24 2.39
N CYS A 90 -15.81 -0.19 3.33
CA CYS A 90 -15.93 0.67 4.51
C CYS A 90 -16.10 2.15 4.16
N LEU A 91 -15.44 2.62 3.10
CA LEU A 91 -15.53 4.01 2.63
C LEU A 91 -16.88 4.35 1.98
N LYS A 92 -17.52 3.37 1.33
CA LYS A 92 -18.89 3.51 0.79
C LYS A 92 -19.93 3.57 1.90
N ASP A 93 -19.76 2.78 2.96
CA ASP A 93 -20.68 2.73 4.10
C ASP A 93 -20.61 3.98 5.00
N LEU A 94 -19.56 4.78 4.83
CA LEU A 94 -19.32 6.02 5.55
C LEU A 94 -20.21 7.17 5.02
N LYS A 95 -21.14 7.63 5.86
CA LYS A 95 -22.03 8.78 5.61
C LYS A 95 -21.31 10.12 5.82
N ILE A 96 -20.29 10.38 5.02
CA ILE A 96 -19.50 11.63 5.01
C ILE A 96 -19.42 12.19 3.58
N ALA A 97 -19.17 13.49 3.47
CA ALA A 97 -19.04 14.17 2.20
C ALA A 97 -17.93 13.55 1.34
N ASP A 98 -18.14 13.49 0.02
CA ASP A 98 -17.20 12.82 -0.89
C ASP A 98 -15.82 13.51 -0.94
N LYS A 99 -15.76 14.83 -0.72
CA LYS A 99 -14.50 15.56 -0.51
C LYS A 99 -13.70 15.00 0.67
N THR A 100 -14.37 14.59 1.74
CA THR A 100 -13.75 14.00 2.93
C THR A 100 -13.34 12.54 2.69
N LYS A 101 -14.02 11.81 1.79
CA LYS A 101 -13.59 10.47 1.37
C LYS A 101 -12.31 10.51 0.53
N LEU A 102 -12.14 11.52 -0.32
CA LEU A 102 -10.89 11.77 -1.05
C LEU A 102 -9.69 12.01 -0.12
N PHE A 103 -9.90 12.60 1.07
CA PHE A 103 -8.85 12.73 2.10
C PHE A 103 -8.38 11.37 2.65
N PHE A 104 -9.23 10.34 2.67
CA PHE A 104 -8.78 8.99 3.03
C PHE A 104 -7.84 8.41 1.99
N SER A 105 -8.12 8.63 0.72
CA SER A 105 -7.24 8.20 -0.35
C SER A 105 -5.97 9.04 -0.41
N GLY A 106 -6.05 10.34 -0.10
CA GLY A 106 -4.91 11.25 0.05
C GLY A 106 -4.11 11.06 1.34
N LEU A 107 -4.56 10.24 2.29
CA LEU A 107 -3.73 9.86 3.45
C LEU A 107 -2.49 9.06 3.02
N SER A 108 -2.49 8.44 1.83
CA SER A 108 -1.26 7.94 1.17
C SER A 108 -0.21 9.03 0.94
N GLU A 109 -0.63 10.27 0.65
CA GLU A 109 0.25 11.41 0.44
C GLU A 109 0.86 11.88 1.78
N ASN A 110 0.16 11.66 2.90
CA ASN A 110 0.63 12.00 4.25
C ASN A 110 1.41 10.88 4.96
N PHE A 111 1.39 9.63 4.46
CA PHE A 111 2.30 8.59 4.96
C PHE A 111 3.78 8.96 4.67
N ALA A 112 4.05 9.75 3.62
CA ALA A 112 5.37 10.31 3.34
C ALA A 112 5.82 11.33 4.42
N GLU A 113 4.91 12.14 4.99
CA GLU A 113 5.25 13.09 6.06
C GLU A 113 5.53 12.41 7.40
N PHE A 114 4.89 11.27 7.70
CA PHE A 114 5.11 10.56 8.96
C PHE A 114 6.49 9.88 9.04
N GLY A 115 7.05 9.50 7.89
CA GLY A 115 8.41 8.95 7.77
C GLY A 115 9.53 9.98 7.84
N SER A 116 9.24 11.25 7.50
CA SER A 116 10.24 12.33 7.43
C SER A 116 10.47 13.05 8.78
N LYS A 117 9.61 12.81 9.79
CA LYS A 117 9.73 13.43 11.12
C LYS A 117 10.39 12.52 12.18
N ASN A 118 10.85 11.33 11.81
CA ASN A 118 11.42 10.37 12.77
C ASN A 118 12.81 9.83 12.39
N TYR A 119 13.55 10.52 11.52
CA TYR A 119 15.00 10.34 11.35
C TYR A 119 15.68 11.69 11.14
#